data_AF-A0A9X4AZA8-F1
#
_entry.id   AF-A0A9X4AZA8-F1
#
_cell.length_a   1.000
_cell.length_b   1.000
_cell.length_c   1.000
_cell.angle_alpha   90.00
_cell.angle_beta   90.00
_cell.angle_gamma   90.00
#
_symmetry.space_group_name_H-M   'P 1'
#
loop_
_entity.id
_entity.type
_entity.pdbx_description
1 polymer ?
#
loop_
_entity_poly.entity_id
_entity_poly.type
_entity_poly.pdbx_seq_one_letter_code
_entity_poly.pdbx_strand_id
1 'polypeptide(L)'
;MTEPRYALPRSFLPIRSAHLAGKKAAGVKEILRAGEIVITTGRLVACDPMMQPERPPFERVLAPGKYPVHLFVAKEGSVIGFAEIRVRKAAIDHFELATIAGQDAATLGEGRFFGYPVDAGLGCFADEAALRHLRDADAVRQKAEGPSYGSYYDVVSPELRVNGGWWADHRPHGSTGENVMIFRSGDGDGTYATYFGIDAAGEVACVVTSFNVFAEPISPERKLRDLTEIFAPFVAAIERDIGAFLRSKGFSEPNTAYKVKSDGGELDLTYTRDGLSFQVRATALYRSVLDAHFRWTRGRATLDVGNEHHKAGVNLGLPSALAVGDAAYTYATKIGASYAAHWDVLEPAVLGYLPIKVPKASKK
;
A
#
# COMPACT_ATOMS: atom_id res chain seq x y z
N MET A 1 23.41 -3.56 6.04
CA MET A 1 23.44 -2.58 4.94
C MET A 1 22.26 -1.66 5.09
N THR A 2 22.41 -0.35 4.82
CA THR A 2 21.27 0.58 4.76
C THR A 2 20.36 0.17 3.61
N GLU A 3 19.03 0.14 3.83
CA GLU A 3 18.07 -0.15 2.77
C GLU A 3 18.27 0.79 1.56
N PRO A 4 18.11 0.29 0.33
CA PRO A 4 18.21 1.12 -0.86
C PRO A 4 17.09 2.17 -0.90
N ARG A 5 17.39 3.33 -1.50
CA ARG A 5 16.43 4.44 -1.63
C ARG A 5 15.43 4.22 -2.77
N TYR A 6 15.81 3.48 -3.80
CA TYR A 6 14.93 3.22 -4.95
C TYR A 6 13.67 2.44 -4.56
N ALA A 7 12.65 2.48 -5.42
CA ALA A 7 11.41 1.72 -5.21
C ALA A 7 11.69 0.22 -5.13
N LEU A 8 11.01 -0.48 -4.21
CA LEU A 8 11.16 -1.92 -4.01
C LEU A 8 9.80 -2.62 -4.18
N PRO A 9 9.75 -3.88 -4.63
CA PRO A 9 8.52 -4.66 -4.72
C PRO A 9 8.20 -5.27 -3.35
N ARG A 10 8.06 -4.49 -2.27
CA ARG A 10 7.97 -5.03 -0.90
C ARG A 10 6.70 -5.85 -0.70
N SER A 11 5.62 -5.50 -1.40
CA SER A 11 4.36 -6.27 -1.40
C SER A 11 4.55 -7.71 -1.90
N PHE A 12 5.58 -7.99 -2.70
CA PHE A 12 5.86 -9.32 -3.25
C PHE A 12 6.26 -10.34 -2.18
N LEU A 13 7.02 -9.95 -1.14
CA LEU A 13 7.51 -10.89 -0.10
C LEU A 13 6.41 -11.63 0.64
N PRO A 14 5.41 -10.96 1.26
CA PRO A 14 4.33 -11.66 1.95
C PRO A 14 3.48 -12.49 0.98
N ILE A 15 3.30 -12.03 -0.27
CA ILE A 15 2.56 -12.75 -1.31
C ILE A 15 3.28 -14.06 -1.69
N ARG A 16 4.57 -13.98 -2.03
CA ARG A 16 5.40 -15.13 -2.39
C ARG A 16 5.51 -16.12 -1.24
N SER A 17 5.71 -15.63 -0.02
CA SER A 17 5.80 -16.48 1.18
C SER A 17 4.51 -17.27 1.42
N ALA A 18 3.35 -16.60 1.29
CA ALA A 18 2.06 -17.29 1.39
C ALA A 18 1.91 -18.36 0.29
N HIS A 19 2.26 -18.03 -0.95
CA HIS A 19 2.21 -18.99 -2.06
C HIS A 19 3.10 -20.22 -1.82
N LEU A 20 4.35 -20.03 -1.39
CA LEU A 20 5.27 -21.14 -1.09
C LEU A 20 4.78 -22.03 0.06
N ALA A 21 4.00 -21.46 0.98
CA ALA A 21 3.36 -22.18 2.08
C ALA A 21 1.98 -22.77 1.72
N GLY A 22 1.52 -22.65 0.47
CA GLY A 22 0.19 -23.10 0.04
C GLY A 22 -0.97 -22.30 0.66
N LYS A 23 -0.71 -21.08 1.11
CA LYS A 23 -1.68 -20.18 1.74
C LYS A 23 -2.17 -19.11 0.76
N LYS A 24 -3.37 -18.60 0.98
CA LYS A 24 -3.88 -17.42 0.25
C LYS A 24 -3.17 -16.16 0.73
N ALA A 25 -2.75 -15.31 -0.21
CA ALA A 25 -2.21 -13.98 0.08
C ALA A 25 -3.33 -12.93 -0.03
N ALA A 26 -3.28 -11.90 0.82
CA ALA A 26 -4.20 -10.77 0.73
C ALA A 26 -4.03 -10.04 -0.61
N GLY A 27 -5.14 -9.60 -1.20
CA GLY A 27 -5.13 -8.88 -2.49
C GLY A 27 -4.88 -9.74 -3.72
N VAL A 28 -4.52 -11.02 -3.58
CA VAL A 28 -4.25 -11.94 -4.71
C VAL A 28 -5.50 -12.76 -5.02
N LYS A 29 -5.94 -12.76 -6.28
CA LYS A 29 -7.03 -13.60 -6.79
C LYS A 29 -6.55 -15.04 -6.98
N GLU A 30 -5.49 -15.18 -7.75
CA GLU A 30 -4.89 -16.45 -8.14
C GLU A 30 -3.44 -16.26 -8.56
N ILE A 31 -2.71 -17.38 -8.63
CA ILE A 31 -1.33 -17.41 -9.10
C ILE A 31 -1.28 -18.42 -10.23
N LEU A 32 -1.04 -17.94 -11.44
CA LEU A 32 -0.97 -18.74 -12.65
C LEU A 32 0.45 -19.25 -12.85
N ARG A 33 0.61 -20.53 -13.17
CA ARG A 33 1.89 -21.05 -13.66
C ARG A 33 1.91 -20.91 -15.18
N ALA A 34 2.67 -19.94 -15.68
CA ALA A 34 2.70 -19.57 -17.08
C ALA A 34 3.64 -20.44 -17.95
N GLY A 35 4.33 -21.44 -17.40
CA GLY A 35 5.29 -22.25 -18.15
C GLY A 35 6.70 -22.06 -17.65
N GLU A 36 7.70 -22.30 -18.50
CA GLU A 36 9.11 -22.26 -18.13
C GLU A 36 9.91 -21.44 -19.14
N ILE A 37 10.65 -20.44 -18.66
CA ILE A 37 11.61 -19.71 -19.49
C ILE A 37 12.87 -20.55 -19.69
N VAL A 38 13.40 -20.55 -20.91
CA VAL A 38 14.66 -21.19 -21.28
C VAL A 38 15.75 -20.13 -21.35
N ILE A 39 16.74 -20.26 -20.48
CA ILE A 39 17.93 -19.40 -20.42
C ILE A 39 19.10 -20.16 -21.05
N THR A 40 19.66 -19.62 -22.13
CA THR A 40 20.74 -20.27 -22.90
C THR A 40 22.07 -19.56 -22.73
N THR A 41 22.09 -18.24 -22.77
CA THR A 41 23.29 -17.41 -22.59
C THR A 41 23.45 -16.92 -21.15
N GLY A 42 22.37 -16.93 -20.37
CA GLY A 42 22.35 -16.35 -19.02
C GLY A 42 22.02 -14.87 -19.00
N ARG A 43 21.98 -14.21 -20.17
CA ARG A 43 21.75 -12.76 -20.28
C ARG A 43 20.24 -12.51 -20.43
N LEU A 44 19.60 -12.32 -19.28
CA LEU A 44 18.16 -12.06 -19.21
C LEU A 44 17.81 -10.63 -19.64
N VAL A 45 16.72 -10.50 -20.39
CA VAL A 45 16.09 -9.25 -20.78
C VAL A 45 14.65 -9.23 -20.27
N ALA A 46 14.19 -8.08 -19.80
CA ALA A 46 12.77 -7.78 -19.67
C ALA A 46 12.43 -6.52 -20.48
N CYS A 47 11.43 -6.60 -21.34
CA CYS A 47 10.99 -5.50 -22.19
C CYS A 47 9.52 -5.67 -22.59
N ASP A 48 9.00 -4.70 -23.33
CA ASP A 48 7.87 -4.94 -24.22
C ASP A 48 8.39 -5.65 -25.49
N PRO A 49 8.00 -6.92 -25.73
CA PRO A 49 8.53 -7.69 -26.84
C PRO A 49 8.10 -7.16 -28.22
N MET A 50 7.02 -6.38 -28.31
CA MET A 50 6.51 -5.85 -29.57
C MET A 50 7.15 -4.52 -29.92
N MET A 51 7.59 -3.76 -28.90
CA MET A 51 8.01 -2.37 -29.07
C MET A 51 9.50 -2.16 -28.86
N GLN A 52 10.14 -2.95 -27.99
CA GLN A 52 11.56 -2.80 -27.66
C GLN A 52 12.29 -4.16 -27.56
N PRO A 53 12.20 -5.05 -28.56
CA PRO A 53 12.88 -6.34 -28.54
C PRO A 53 14.42 -6.23 -28.62
N GLU A 54 14.97 -5.05 -28.90
CA GLU A 54 16.41 -4.73 -28.95
C GLU A 54 17.00 -4.29 -27.60
N ARG A 55 16.18 -4.21 -26.55
CA ARG A 55 16.64 -3.73 -25.23
C ARG A 55 17.84 -4.55 -24.72
N PRO A 56 18.87 -3.90 -24.16
CA PRO A 56 20.02 -4.60 -23.60
C PRO A 56 19.63 -5.54 -22.43
N PRO A 57 20.36 -6.65 -22.24
CA PRO A 57 20.16 -7.51 -21.09
C PRO A 57 20.63 -6.85 -19.80
N PHE A 58 20.12 -7.38 -18.69
CA PHE A 58 20.59 -7.02 -17.36
C PHE A 58 22.06 -7.41 -17.17
N GLU A 59 22.78 -6.66 -16.33
CA GLU A 59 24.20 -6.91 -16.06
C GLU A 59 24.43 -8.22 -15.29
N ARG A 60 23.50 -8.56 -14.38
CA ARG A 60 23.56 -9.81 -13.64
C ARG A 60 23.09 -10.98 -14.52
N VAL A 61 23.96 -11.99 -14.65
CA VAL A 61 23.68 -13.20 -15.42
C VAL A 61 23.00 -14.28 -14.56
N LEU A 62 22.14 -15.07 -15.19
CA LEU A 62 21.58 -16.30 -14.63
C LEU A 62 22.34 -17.51 -15.16
N ALA A 63 22.33 -18.61 -14.40
CA ALA A 63 22.80 -19.88 -14.92
C ALA A 63 21.89 -20.34 -16.08
N PRO A 64 22.44 -20.94 -17.15
CA PRO A 64 21.63 -21.57 -18.17
C PRO A 64 20.73 -22.67 -17.59
N GLY A 65 19.51 -22.78 -18.08
CA GLY A 65 18.54 -23.72 -17.56
C GLY A 65 17.10 -23.39 -17.92
N LYS A 66 16.17 -24.13 -17.32
CA LYS A 66 14.73 -23.89 -17.45
C LYS A 66 14.17 -23.50 -16.09
N TYR A 67 13.43 -22.40 -16.05
CA TYR A 67 12.91 -21.85 -14.80
C TYR A 67 11.41 -21.58 -14.91
N PRO A 68 10.59 -22.02 -13.94
CA PRO A 68 9.15 -21.80 -13.99
C PRO A 68 8.81 -20.32 -13.79
N VAL A 69 7.89 -19.84 -14.62
CA VAL A 69 7.33 -18.49 -14.54
C VAL A 69 5.96 -18.52 -13.86
N HIS A 70 5.78 -17.63 -12.88
CA HIS A 70 4.53 -17.47 -12.13
C HIS A 70 4.00 -16.06 -12.31
N LEU A 71 2.69 -15.93 -12.50
CA LEU A 71 1.99 -14.65 -12.63
C LEU A 71 1.03 -14.50 -11.46
N PHE A 72 1.17 -13.42 -10.71
CA PHE A 72 0.38 -13.13 -9.52
C PHE A 72 -0.74 -12.17 -9.91
N VAL A 73 -1.96 -12.70 -9.98
CA VAL A 73 -3.14 -11.94 -10.44
C VAL A 73 -3.77 -11.25 -9.23
N ALA A 74 -3.89 -9.93 -9.31
CA ALA A 74 -4.54 -9.13 -8.28
C ALA A 74 -6.06 -9.38 -8.27
N LYS A 75 -6.67 -9.27 -7.10
CA LYS A 75 -8.13 -9.37 -6.93
C LYS A 75 -8.84 -8.15 -7.48
N GLU A 76 -8.27 -6.98 -7.23
CA GLU A 76 -8.73 -5.72 -7.80
C GLU A 76 -8.24 -5.61 -9.24
N GLY A 77 -9.10 -5.17 -10.16
CA GLY A 77 -8.82 -5.13 -11.60
C GLY A 77 -8.72 -6.50 -12.29
N SER A 78 -8.49 -7.59 -11.55
CA SER A 78 -8.16 -8.92 -12.11
C SER A 78 -6.92 -8.90 -13.01
N VAL A 79 -5.96 -8.00 -12.81
CA VAL A 79 -4.76 -7.84 -13.66
C VAL A 79 -3.52 -8.51 -13.05
N ILE A 80 -2.46 -8.73 -13.84
CA ILE A 80 -1.19 -9.29 -13.36
C ILE A 80 -0.42 -8.21 -12.59
N GLY A 81 -0.20 -8.41 -11.28
CA GLY A 81 0.59 -7.47 -10.48
C GLY A 81 2.08 -7.81 -10.39
N PHE A 82 2.44 -9.09 -10.49
CA PHE A 82 3.83 -9.55 -10.57
C PHE A 82 4.00 -10.67 -11.59
N ALA A 83 5.15 -10.66 -12.27
CA ALA A 83 5.66 -11.81 -13.01
C ALA A 83 6.98 -12.26 -12.38
N GLU A 84 7.08 -13.53 -11.96
CA GLU A 84 8.25 -14.11 -11.28
C GLU A 84 8.87 -15.22 -12.13
N ILE A 85 10.17 -15.12 -12.42
CA ILE A 85 11.02 -16.27 -12.73
C ILE A 85 11.49 -16.87 -11.41
N ARG A 86 11.08 -18.10 -11.11
CA ARG A 86 11.50 -18.78 -9.88
C ARG A 86 12.75 -19.61 -10.15
N VAL A 87 13.91 -19.09 -9.74
CA VAL A 87 15.22 -19.72 -9.94
C VAL A 87 15.43 -20.85 -8.93
N ARG A 88 15.05 -20.62 -7.66
CA ARG A 88 15.14 -21.61 -6.58
C ARG A 88 14.07 -21.39 -5.52
N LYS A 89 13.79 -22.44 -4.75
CA LYS A 89 12.86 -22.39 -3.61
C LYS A 89 13.58 -21.93 -2.34
N ALA A 90 14.01 -20.66 -2.32
CA ALA A 90 14.67 -20.03 -1.18
C ALA A 90 13.89 -18.81 -0.68
N ALA A 91 14.05 -18.46 0.60
CA ALA A 91 13.58 -17.19 1.15
C ALA A 91 14.40 -16.04 0.54
N ILE A 92 13.75 -14.89 0.33
CA ILE A 92 14.41 -13.68 -0.16
C ILE A 92 14.83 -12.87 1.06
N ASP A 93 16.11 -12.56 1.14
CA ASP A 93 16.71 -11.67 2.14
C ASP A 93 16.48 -10.21 1.76
N HIS A 94 16.83 -9.84 0.52
CA HIS A 94 16.62 -8.48 -0.01
C HIS A 94 16.42 -8.50 -1.54
N PHE A 95 16.03 -7.35 -2.09
CA PHE A 95 15.95 -7.15 -3.54
C PHE A 95 17.02 -6.18 -4.03
N GLU A 96 17.56 -6.50 -5.19
CA GLU A 96 18.38 -5.60 -5.99
C GLU A 96 17.63 -5.21 -7.26
N LEU A 97 17.66 -3.92 -7.64
CA LEU A 97 17.09 -3.46 -8.90
C LEU A 97 17.91 -4.03 -10.07
N ALA A 98 17.24 -4.61 -11.07
CA ALA A 98 17.91 -5.12 -12.25
C ALA A 98 18.33 -3.97 -13.18
N THR A 99 19.64 -3.73 -13.30
CA THR A 99 20.23 -2.68 -14.14
C THR A 99 20.74 -3.24 -15.46
N ILE A 100 20.74 -2.39 -16.49
CA ILE A 100 21.50 -2.60 -17.72
C ILE A 100 22.80 -1.78 -17.67
N ALA A 101 23.74 -2.07 -18.56
CA ALA A 101 25.02 -1.36 -18.63
C ALA A 101 24.84 0.16 -18.63
N GLY A 102 25.54 0.84 -17.73
CA GLY A 102 25.50 2.30 -17.57
C GLY A 102 24.41 2.83 -16.62
N GLN A 103 23.58 1.96 -16.04
CA GLN A 103 22.64 2.35 -14.98
C GLN A 103 23.25 2.08 -13.59
N ASP A 104 23.22 3.08 -12.72
CA ASP A 104 23.62 2.95 -11.32
C ASP A 104 22.42 3.21 -10.41
N ALA A 105 21.90 2.14 -9.80
CA ALA A 105 20.75 2.20 -8.91
C ALA A 105 21.01 3.05 -7.65
N ALA A 106 22.27 3.24 -7.23
CA ALA A 106 22.62 4.06 -6.07
C ALA A 106 22.39 5.56 -6.31
N THR A 107 22.28 5.99 -7.58
CA THR A 107 21.98 7.38 -7.95
C THR A 107 20.50 7.74 -7.81
N LEU A 108 19.63 6.75 -7.58
CA LEU A 108 18.19 6.95 -7.51
C LEU A 108 17.74 7.49 -6.14
N GLY A 109 16.85 8.49 -6.19
CA GLY A 109 16.13 9.01 -5.03
C GLY A 109 14.98 8.09 -4.56
N GLU A 110 14.31 8.51 -3.49
CA GLU A 110 13.20 7.76 -2.90
C GLU A 110 12.09 7.47 -3.91
N GLY A 111 11.67 6.21 -4.00
CA GLY A 111 10.56 5.79 -4.88
C GLY A 111 10.86 5.86 -6.39
N ARG A 112 12.09 6.19 -6.79
CA ARG A 112 12.53 6.17 -8.19
C ARG A 112 13.04 4.77 -8.55
N PHE A 113 12.97 4.40 -9.83
CA PHE A 113 13.48 3.14 -10.33
C PHE A 113 13.90 3.27 -11.79
N PHE A 114 14.78 2.37 -12.25
CA PHE A 114 14.96 2.09 -13.67
C PHE A 114 13.97 1.01 -14.08
N GLY A 115 13.36 1.17 -15.25
CA GLY A 115 12.38 0.22 -15.77
C GLY A 115 12.43 0.14 -17.28
N TYR A 116 11.67 -0.80 -17.83
CA TYR A 116 11.39 -0.86 -19.25
C TYR A 116 10.00 -0.26 -19.53
N PRO A 117 9.86 0.58 -20.57
CA PRO A 117 8.56 1.07 -20.98
C PRO A 117 7.76 -0.02 -21.68
N VAL A 118 6.44 0.05 -21.56
CA VAL A 118 5.46 -0.80 -22.23
C VAL A 118 4.45 0.07 -22.95
N ASP A 119 4.13 -0.31 -24.18
CA ASP A 119 3.22 0.44 -25.08
C ASP A 119 2.28 -0.50 -25.86
N ALA A 120 2.56 -1.81 -25.89
CA ALA A 120 1.65 -2.83 -26.43
C ALA A 120 0.79 -3.50 -25.34
N GLY A 121 0.82 -3.00 -24.09
CA GLY A 121 0.23 -3.67 -22.94
C GLY A 121 0.81 -5.09 -22.67
N LEU A 122 2.06 -5.32 -23.06
CA LEU A 122 2.79 -6.58 -22.90
C LEU A 122 4.16 -6.36 -22.25
N GLY A 123 4.48 -7.20 -21.28
CA GLY A 123 5.84 -7.41 -20.80
C GLY A 123 6.35 -8.80 -21.19
N CYS A 124 7.66 -9.00 -21.15
CA CYS A 124 8.23 -10.33 -21.29
C CYS A 124 9.44 -10.58 -20.40
N PHE A 125 9.77 -11.86 -20.29
CA PHE A 125 11.11 -12.32 -19.93
C PHE A 125 11.67 -13.14 -21.09
N ALA A 126 12.92 -12.91 -21.44
CA ALA A 126 13.61 -13.66 -22.48
C ALA A 126 15.12 -13.66 -22.28
N ASP A 127 15.79 -14.73 -22.67
CA ASP A 127 17.22 -14.67 -22.95
C ASP A 127 17.46 -13.79 -24.19
N GLU A 128 18.57 -13.04 -24.23
CA GLU A 128 18.88 -12.20 -25.40
C GLU A 128 18.89 -12.98 -26.73
N ALA A 129 19.21 -14.28 -26.70
CA ALA A 129 19.17 -15.13 -27.88
C ALA A 129 17.75 -15.32 -28.42
N ALA A 130 16.79 -15.55 -27.53
CA ALA A 130 15.38 -15.65 -27.88
C ALA A 130 14.84 -14.33 -28.47
N LEU A 131 15.26 -13.18 -27.93
CA LEU A 131 14.88 -11.88 -28.50
C LEU A 131 15.51 -11.61 -29.87
N ARG A 132 16.74 -12.06 -30.11
CA ARG A 132 17.33 -12.03 -31.47
C ARG A 132 16.45 -12.78 -32.45
N HIS A 133 16.05 -14.00 -32.10
CA HIS A 133 15.16 -14.81 -32.92
C HIS A 133 13.79 -14.17 -33.16
N LEU A 134 13.23 -13.51 -32.14
CA LEU A 134 11.98 -12.76 -32.30
C LEU A 134 12.12 -11.65 -33.33
N ARG A 135 13.19 -10.85 -33.27
CA ARG A 135 13.45 -9.78 -34.25
C ARG A 135 13.70 -10.33 -35.65
N ASP A 136 14.44 -11.43 -35.77
CA ASP A 136 14.69 -12.06 -37.07
C ASP A 136 13.39 -12.59 -37.69
N ALA A 137 12.51 -13.20 -36.89
CA ALA A 137 11.21 -13.69 -37.33
C ALA A 137 10.28 -12.55 -37.76
N ASP A 138 10.31 -11.42 -37.03
CA ASP A 138 9.56 -10.20 -37.37
C ASP A 138 10.04 -9.60 -38.70
N ALA A 139 11.36 -9.43 -38.85
CA ALA A 139 11.94 -8.91 -40.08
C ALA A 139 11.66 -9.80 -41.30
N VAL A 140 11.67 -11.13 -41.13
CA VAL A 140 11.29 -12.08 -42.20
C VAL A 140 9.84 -11.88 -42.63
N ARG A 141 8.91 -11.74 -41.68
CA ARG A 141 7.49 -11.49 -41.99
C ARG A 141 7.26 -10.14 -42.63
N GLN A 142 7.84 -9.09 -42.07
CA GLN A 142 7.76 -7.75 -42.65
C GLN A 142 8.24 -7.74 -44.10
N LYS A 143 9.33 -8.46 -44.40
CA LYS A 143 9.84 -8.59 -45.78
C LYS A 143 8.92 -9.39 -46.70
N ALA A 144 8.31 -10.46 -46.19
CA ALA A 144 7.44 -11.34 -46.98
C ALA A 144 6.05 -10.73 -47.26
N GLU A 145 5.48 -10.05 -46.27
CA GLU A 145 4.12 -9.51 -46.30
C GLU A 145 4.09 -8.02 -46.69
N GLY A 146 5.18 -7.28 -46.50
CA GLY A 146 5.30 -5.90 -46.95
C GLY A 146 4.24 -4.98 -46.31
N PRO A 147 3.58 -4.10 -47.08
CA PRO A 147 2.61 -3.14 -46.53
C PRO A 147 1.37 -3.73 -45.86
N SER A 148 1.05 -5.01 -46.10
CA SER A 148 -0.07 -5.67 -45.42
C SER A 148 0.29 -6.17 -44.02
N TYR A 149 1.57 -6.18 -43.67
CA TYR A 149 2.02 -6.59 -42.37
C TYR A 149 1.67 -5.53 -41.33
N GLY A 150 0.80 -5.88 -40.39
CA GLY A 150 0.42 -4.99 -39.29
C GLY A 150 1.52 -4.92 -38.24
N SER A 151 1.71 -6.01 -37.51
CA SER A 151 2.78 -6.14 -36.52
C SER A 151 2.99 -7.60 -36.11
N TYR A 152 4.09 -7.88 -35.41
CA TYR A 152 4.36 -9.22 -34.89
C TYR A 152 3.32 -9.67 -33.82
N TYR A 153 2.54 -8.73 -33.28
CA TYR A 153 1.45 -9.05 -32.37
C TYR A 153 0.42 -9.99 -32.99
N ASP A 154 0.20 -9.94 -34.31
CA ASP A 154 -0.73 -10.85 -34.99
C ASP A 154 -0.28 -12.31 -34.94
N VAL A 155 1.03 -12.55 -34.78
CA VAL A 155 1.64 -13.87 -34.58
C VAL A 155 1.47 -14.34 -33.14
N VAL A 156 1.64 -13.44 -32.17
CA VAL A 156 1.60 -13.75 -30.73
C VAL A 156 0.17 -13.80 -30.18
N SER A 157 -0.75 -13.02 -30.74
CA SER A 157 -2.12 -12.88 -30.22
C SER A 157 -2.93 -14.18 -30.18
N PRO A 158 -2.81 -15.13 -31.14
CA PRO A 158 -3.45 -16.44 -31.03
C PRO A 158 -2.91 -17.25 -29.85
N GLU A 159 -1.61 -17.19 -29.58
CA GLU A 159 -0.99 -17.89 -28.45
C GLU A 159 -1.44 -17.30 -27.10
N LEU A 160 -1.56 -15.98 -27.01
CA LEU A 160 -2.15 -15.31 -25.85
C LEU A 160 -3.58 -15.79 -25.59
N ARG A 161 -4.41 -15.89 -26.65
CA ARG A 161 -5.82 -16.31 -26.53
C ARG A 161 -5.97 -17.73 -25.98
N VAL A 162 -5.05 -18.64 -26.31
CA VAL A 162 -5.04 -20.01 -25.75
C VAL A 162 -4.96 -19.99 -24.23
N ASN A 163 -4.21 -19.03 -23.66
CA ASN A 163 -4.08 -18.87 -22.21
C ASN A 163 -4.98 -17.75 -21.66
N GLY A 164 -6.19 -17.59 -22.22
CA GLY A 164 -7.18 -16.62 -21.74
C GLY A 164 -6.77 -15.16 -21.93
N GLY A 165 -5.79 -14.88 -22.80
CA GLY A 165 -5.26 -13.55 -23.07
C GLY A 165 -4.16 -13.09 -22.11
N TRP A 166 -3.74 -13.93 -21.16
CA TRP A 166 -2.84 -13.56 -20.07
C TRP A 166 -1.36 -13.63 -20.43
N TRP A 167 -0.95 -14.70 -21.12
CA TRP A 167 0.46 -14.99 -21.36
C TRP A 167 0.67 -15.94 -22.55
N ALA A 168 1.88 -15.96 -23.08
CA ALA A 168 2.30 -16.87 -24.14
C ALA A 168 3.74 -17.36 -23.88
N ASP A 169 3.97 -18.64 -24.15
CA ASP A 169 5.29 -19.25 -24.24
C ASP A 169 5.69 -19.27 -25.72
N HIS A 170 6.13 -18.11 -26.21
CA HIS A 170 6.32 -17.87 -27.63
C HIS A 170 7.69 -18.38 -28.08
N ARG A 171 7.72 -19.19 -29.14
CA ARG A 171 8.94 -19.76 -29.71
C ARG A 171 9.19 -19.16 -31.10
N PRO A 172 9.91 -18.04 -31.18
CA PRO A 172 10.09 -17.32 -32.45
C PRO A 172 10.90 -18.12 -33.48
N HIS A 173 11.72 -19.05 -33.03
CA HIS A 173 12.49 -19.95 -33.86
C HIS A 173 12.23 -21.40 -33.43
N GLY A 174 11.19 -22.02 -34.00
CA GLY A 174 10.62 -23.28 -33.50
C GLY A 174 11.55 -24.51 -33.47
N SER A 175 12.75 -24.43 -34.05
CA SER A 175 13.77 -25.48 -33.97
C SER A 175 14.74 -25.30 -32.79
N THR A 176 14.86 -24.09 -32.22
CA THR A 176 15.61 -23.85 -30.99
C THR A 176 14.65 -23.90 -29.81
N GLY A 177 15.05 -24.53 -28.71
CA GLY A 177 14.20 -24.64 -27.52
C GLY A 177 13.99 -23.30 -26.79
N GLU A 178 14.52 -22.21 -27.32
CA GLU A 178 14.47 -20.86 -26.77
C GLU A 178 13.09 -20.25 -26.91
N ASN A 179 12.70 -19.47 -25.90
CA ASN A 179 11.37 -18.88 -25.85
C ASN A 179 11.40 -17.47 -25.26
N VAL A 180 10.34 -16.73 -25.59
CA VAL A 180 9.99 -15.44 -25.01
C VAL A 180 8.74 -15.67 -24.19
N MET A 181 8.86 -15.52 -22.86
CA MET A 181 7.71 -15.60 -21.97
C MET A 181 7.00 -14.26 -21.96
N ILE A 182 5.91 -14.14 -22.70
CA ILE A 182 5.14 -12.91 -22.90
C ILE A 182 3.94 -12.91 -21.94
N PHE A 183 3.61 -11.77 -21.34
CA PHE A 183 2.47 -11.64 -20.43
C PHE A 183 1.88 -10.23 -20.44
N ARG A 184 0.61 -10.09 -20.07
CA ARG A 184 -0.05 -8.79 -19.89
C ARG A 184 0.62 -8.00 -18.77
N SER A 185 0.80 -6.70 -18.99
CA SER A 185 1.48 -5.81 -18.05
C SER A 185 0.49 -5.04 -17.17
N GLY A 186 0.15 -5.56 -15.99
CA GLY A 186 -0.73 -4.84 -15.05
C GLY A 186 -1.97 -4.23 -15.72
N ASP A 187 -2.13 -2.91 -15.53
CA ASP A 187 -3.22 -2.11 -16.11
C ASP A 187 -2.96 -1.65 -17.57
N GLY A 188 -1.85 -2.06 -18.18
CA GLY A 188 -1.50 -1.78 -19.57
C GLY A 188 -0.14 -1.12 -19.75
N ASP A 189 -0.13 0.04 -20.38
CA ASP A 189 1.09 0.78 -20.73
C ASP A 189 1.69 1.49 -19.51
N GLY A 190 3.00 1.68 -19.52
CA GLY A 190 3.69 2.27 -18.39
C GLY A 190 5.19 2.04 -18.40
N THR A 191 5.83 2.15 -17.25
CA THR A 191 7.25 1.81 -17.08
C THR A 191 7.40 0.96 -15.83
N TYR A 192 7.96 -0.24 -16.01
CA TYR A 192 7.96 -1.28 -14.98
C TYR A 192 9.37 -1.72 -14.64
N ALA A 193 9.61 -1.95 -13.36
CA ALA A 193 10.91 -2.35 -12.83
C ALA A 193 10.98 -3.86 -12.63
N THR A 194 12.18 -4.40 -12.88
CA THR A 194 12.53 -5.78 -12.62
C THR A 194 13.55 -5.83 -11.49
N TYR A 195 13.46 -6.83 -10.63
CA TYR A 195 14.28 -6.99 -9.44
C TYR A 195 14.81 -8.41 -9.32
N PHE A 196 16.04 -8.55 -8.85
CA PHE A 196 16.58 -9.82 -8.39
C PHE A 196 16.28 -9.98 -6.90
N GLY A 197 15.55 -11.04 -6.54
CA GLY A 197 15.40 -11.46 -5.15
C GLY A 197 16.61 -12.28 -4.74
N ILE A 198 17.38 -11.79 -3.78
CA ILE A 198 18.63 -12.40 -3.33
C ILE A 198 18.36 -13.16 -2.02
N ASP A 199 18.87 -14.39 -1.91
CA ASP A 199 18.78 -15.16 -0.67
C ASP A 199 19.92 -14.82 0.31
N ALA A 200 19.86 -15.39 1.51
CA ALA A 200 20.86 -15.14 2.56
C ALA A 200 22.29 -15.60 2.20
N ALA A 201 22.46 -16.43 1.16
CA ALA A 201 23.76 -16.83 0.65
C ALA A 201 24.30 -15.90 -0.44
N GLY A 202 23.56 -14.83 -0.79
CA GLY A 202 23.91 -13.91 -1.87
C GLY A 202 23.49 -14.40 -3.26
N GLU A 203 22.70 -15.46 -3.34
CA GLU A 203 22.34 -16.12 -4.58
C GLU A 203 20.97 -15.66 -5.10
N VAL A 204 20.77 -15.69 -6.43
CA VAL A 204 19.49 -15.30 -7.02
C VAL A 204 18.42 -16.35 -6.72
N ALA A 205 17.43 -15.98 -5.90
CA ALA A 205 16.26 -16.76 -5.55
C ALA A 205 15.17 -16.69 -6.62
N CYS A 206 14.94 -15.49 -7.16
CA CYS A 206 13.98 -15.21 -8.21
C CYS A 206 14.33 -13.93 -8.97
N VAL A 207 13.71 -13.75 -10.13
CA VAL A 207 13.61 -12.46 -10.81
C VAL A 207 12.15 -12.07 -10.85
N VAL A 208 11.81 -10.83 -10.53
CA VAL A 208 10.42 -10.37 -10.49
C VAL A 208 10.25 -9.02 -11.17
N THR A 209 9.29 -8.91 -12.07
CA THR A 209 8.79 -7.61 -12.57
C THR A 209 7.58 -7.20 -11.74
N SER A 210 7.61 -5.97 -11.22
CA SER A 210 6.47 -5.32 -10.57
C SER A 210 5.69 -4.48 -11.56
N PHE A 211 4.39 -4.72 -11.67
CA PHE A 211 3.48 -3.88 -12.46
C PHE A 211 2.81 -2.77 -11.65
N ASN A 212 3.26 -2.53 -10.42
CA ASN A 212 2.74 -1.48 -9.52
C ASN A 212 1.23 -1.60 -9.20
N VAL A 213 0.67 -2.81 -9.32
CA VAL A 213 -0.75 -3.10 -9.03
C VAL A 213 -0.97 -3.33 -7.53
N PHE A 214 -0.06 -4.05 -6.88
CA PHE A 214 -0.17 -4.29 -5.44
C PHE A 214 0.30 -3.05 -4.69
N ALA A 215 -0.55 -2.55 -3.80
CA ALA A 215 -0.19 -1.44 -2.92
C ALA A 215 1.05 -1.83 -2.09
N GLU A 216 2.06 -0.96 -2.10
CA GLU A 216 3.25 -1.19 -1.30
C GLU A 216 2.91 -1.19 0.20
N PRO A 217 3.44 -2.14 0.99
CA PRO A 217 3.32 -2.11 2.43
C PRO A 217 3.93 -0.81 2.94
N ILE A 218 3.08 0.06 3.48
CA ILE A 218 3.53 1.27 4.16
C ILE A 218 4.33 0.82 5.38
N SER A 219 5.60 1.24 5.49
CA SER A 219 6.47 0.87 6.61
C SER A 219 5.86 1.31 7.95
N PRO A 220 6.14 0.65 9.08
CA PRO A 220 5.64 1.08 10.39
C PRO A 220 5.97 2.54 10.71
N GLU A 221 7.16 3.00 10.33
CA GLU A 221 7.63 4.38 10.53
C GLU A 221 6.83 5.36 9.67
N ARG A 222 6.57 5.02 8.40
CA ARG A 222 5.74 5.84 7.52
C ARG A 222 4.29 5.85 7.97
N LYS A 223 3.75 4.69 8.39
CA LYS A 223 2.43 4.59 9.00
C LYS A 223 2.29 5.46 10.23
N LEU A 224 3.32 5.50 11.09
CA LEU A 224 3.36 6.35 12.27
C LEU A 224 3.45 7.82 11.89
N ARG A 225 4.30 8.19 10.91
CA ARG A 225 4.40 9.57 10.42
C ARG A 225 3.05 10.06 9.87
N ASP A 226 2.46 9.30 8.96
CA ASP A 226 1.17 9.64 8.34
C ASP A 226 0.07 9.72 9.42
N LEU A 227 0.09 8.83 10.42
CA LEU A 227 -0.83 8.86 11.56
C LEU A 227 -0.64 10.11 12.43
N THR A 228 0.62 10.48 12.73
CA THR A 228 0.96 11.69 13.50
C THR A 228 0.51 12.95 12.75
N GLU A 229 0.71 13.00 11.44
CA GLU A 229 0.24 14.11 10.58
C GLU A 229 -1.29 14.21 10.58
N ILE A 230 -2.01 13.08 10.48
CA ILE A 230 -3.47 13.03 10.56
C ILE A 230 -3.97 13.59 11.91
N PHE A 231 -3.31 13.25 13.02
CA PHE A 231 -3.71 13.69 14.36
C PHE A 231 -3.20 15.06 14.76
N ALA A 232 -2.19 15.63 14.08
CA ALA A 232 -1.55 16.88 14.49
C ALA A 232 -2.54 18.05 14.68
N PRO A 233 -3.51 18.30 13.76
CA PRO A 233 -4.51 19.35 13.96
C PRO A 233 -5.43 19.09 15.17
N PHE A 234 -5.77 17.83 15.43
CA PHE A 234 -6.61 17.43 16.55
C PHE A 234 -5.87 17.62 17.88
N VAL A 235 -4.61 17.17 17.97
CA VAL A 235 -3.76 17.36 19.16
C VAL A 235 -3.63 18.86 19.48
N ALA A 236 -3.36 19.69 18.46
CA ALA A 236 -3.25 21.14 18.64
C ALA A 236 -4.54 21.77 19.19
N ALA A 237 -5.72 21.32 18.74
CA ALA A 237 -7.00 21.80 19.24
C ALA A 237 -7.25 21.37 20.71
N ILE A 238 -6.99 20.11 21.04
CA ILE A 238 -7.13 19.60 22.42
C ILE A 238 -6.18 20.33 23.37
N GLU A 239 -4.92 20.52 22.98
CA GLU A 239 -3.93 21.21 23.80
C GLU A 239 -4.28 22.69 24.05
N ARG A 240 -4.84 23.36 23.04
CA ARG A 240 -5.30 24.74 23.15
C ARG A 240 -6.48 24.88 24.11
N ASP A 241 -7.50 24.04 23.96
CA ASP A 241 -8.79 24.25 24.63
C ASP A 241 -8.89 23.51 25.98
N ILE A 242 -8.37 22.28 26.04
CA ILE A 242 -8.46 21.41 27.23
C ILE A 242 -7.13 21.38 27.98
N GLY A 243 -6.00 21.20 27.27
CA GLY A 243 -4.68 21.08 27.87
C GLY A 243 -4.29 22.31 28.70
N ALA A 244 -4.54 23.52 28.17
CA ALA A 244 -4.28 24.77 28.89
C ALA A 244 -5.08 24.86 30.22
N PHE A 245 -6.35 24.45 30.21
CA PHE A 245 -7.14 24.41 31.43
C PHE A 245 -6.62 23.36 32.42
N LEU A 246 -6.33 22.13 31.97
CA LEU A 246 -5.83 21.07 32.83
C LEU A 246 -4.52 21.46 33.51
N ARG A 247 -3.61 22.10 32.76
CA ARG A 247 -2.37 22.68 33.31
C ARG A 247 -2.64 23.76 34.36
N SER A 248 -3.64 24.63 34.14
CA SER A 248 -4.06 25.62 35.14
C SER A 248 -4.57 25.00 36.45
N LYS A 249 -5.00 23.73 36.39
CA LYS A 249 -5.42 22.93 37.54
C LYS A 249 -4.30 22.04 38.08
N GLY A 250 -3.06 22.20 37.62
CA GLY A 250 -1.90 21.45 38.11
C GLY A 250 -1.72 20.06 37.49
N PHE A 251 -2.42 19.73 36.40
CA PHE A 251 -2.09 18.54 35.61
C PHE A 251 -0.83 18.76 34.77
N SER A 252 -0.14 17.66 34.47
CA SER A 252 1.04 17.62 33.59
C SER A 252 0.73 18.05 32.16
N GLU A 253 1.76 18.28 31.35
CA GLU A 253 1.64 18.16 29.90
C GLU A 253 1.16 16.75 29.51
N PRO A 254 0.47 16.59 28.37
CA PRO A 254 0.00 15.28 27.97
C PRO A 254 1.18 14.36 27.61
N ASN A 255 1.17 13.15 28.15
CA ASN A 255 1.88 12.06 27.51
C ASN A 255 1.12 11.65 26.24
N THR A 256 1.74 11.81 25.08
CA THR A 256 1.15 11.50 23.77
C THR A 256 1.64 10.14 23.28
N ALA A 257 0.73 9.19 23.07
CA ALA A 257 1.04 7.88 22.53
C ALA A 257 0.24 7.60 21.26
N TYR A 258 0.92 7.05 20.25
CA TYR A 258 0.31 6.61 19.00
C TYR A 258 0.38 5.09 18.88
N LYS A 259 -0.70 4.48 18.39
CA LYS A 259 -0.75 3.06 18.09
C LYS A 259 -1.17 2.85 16.64
N VAL A 260 -0.23 2.39 15.82
CA VAL A 260 -0.48 2.05 14.42
C VAL A 260 -1.32 0.77 14.32
N LYS A 261 -2.34 0.80 13.46
CA LYS A 261 -3.18 -0.36 13.10
C LYS A 261 -3.06 -0.64 11.60
N SER A 262 -3.70 -1.72 11.13
CA SER A 262 -3.67 -2.11 9.72
C SER A 262 -4.35 -1.13 8.78
N ASP A 263 -5.41 -0.46 9.26
CA ASP A 263 -6.32 0.42 8.51
C ASP A 263 -6.34 1.87 9.02
N GLY A 264 -5.47 2.19 9.99
CA GLY A 264 -5.43 3.50 10.63
C GLY A 264 -4.57 3.50 11.88
N GLY A 265 -5.01 4.19 12.92
CA GLY A 265 -4.35 4.14 14.21
C GLY A 265 -5.10 4.87 15.32
N GLU A 266 -4.58 4.74 16.53
CA GLU A 266 -5.10 5.38 17.73
C GLU A 266 -4.12 6.43 18.25
N LEU A 267 -4.69 7.47 18.86
CA LEU A 267 -3.99 8.47 19.66
C LEU A 267 -4.52 8.37 21.09
N ASP A 268 -3.61 8.36 22.06
CA ASP A 268 -3.90 8.50 23.49
C ASP A 268 -3.14 9.71 24.04
N LEU A 269 -3.86 10.69 24.59
CA LEU A 269 -3.30 11.81 25.35
C LEU A 269 -3.62 11.58 26.83
N THR A 270 -2.60 11.54 27.69
CA THR A 270 -2.78 11.31 29.14
C THR A 270 -2.18 12.45 29.95
N TYR A 271 -3.02 13.14 30.73
CA TYR A 271 -2.63 14.17 31.69
C TYR A 271 -2.69 13.59 33.09
N THR A 272 -1.75 13.93 33.96
CA THR A 272 -1.67 13.36 35.32
C THR A 272 -1.51 14.44 36.39
N ARG A 273 -2.10 14.20 37.57
CA ARG A 273 -1.94 15.05 38.77
C ARG A 273 -2.21 14.23 40.02
N ASP A 274 -1.25 14.13 40.94
CA ASP A 274 -1.46 13.54 42.28
C ASP A 274 -2.21 12.19 42.28
N GLY A 275 -1.87 11.29 41.34
CA GLY A 275 -2.52 9.99 41.18
C GLY A 275 -3.85 10.01 40.38
N LEU A 276 -4.33 11.18 39.96
CA LEU A 276 -5.43 11.34 39.02
C LEU A 276 -4.92 11.31 37.57
N SER A 277 -5.72 10.74 36.67
CA SER A 277 -5.46 10.71 35.23
C SER A 277 -6.64 11.21 34.43
N PHE A 278 -6.40 12.12 33.48
CA PHE A 278 -7.35 12.51 32.44
C PHE A 278 -6.86 11.97 31.10
N GLN A 279 -7.72 11.26 30.37
CA GLN A 279 -7.35 10.61 29.11
C GLN A 279 -8.26 11.04 27.96
N VAL A 280 -7.64 11.36 26.81
CA VAL A 280 -8.33 11.57 25.54
C VAL A 280 -7.85 10.49 24.56
N ARG A 281 -8.77 9.68 24.06
CA ARG A 281 -8.48 8.64 23.06
C ARG A 281 -9.17 8.95 21.74
N ALA A 282 -8.44 8.96 20.64
CA ALA A 282 -8.98 9.14 19.29
C ALA A 282 -8.54 7.99 18.37
N THR A 283 -9.31 7.74 17.32
CA THR A 283 -9.00 6.74 16.30
C THR A 283 -9.23 7.35 14.92
N ALA A 284 -8.31 7.12 13.99
CA ALA A 284 -8.42 7.59 12.61
C ALA A 284 -8.19 6.43 11.65
N LEU A 285 -8.87 6.45 10.50
CA LEU A 285 -8.61 5.56 9.37
C LEU A 285 -7.75 6.28 8.34
N TYR A 286 -6.86 5.57 7.65
CA TYR A 286 -6.01 6.17 6.61
C TYR A 286 -6.79 6.74 5.40
N ARG A 287 -8.09 6.46 5.27
CA ARG A 287 -8.92 6.82 4.11
C ARG A 287 -9.90 8.00 4.31
N SER A 288 -9.99 8.62 5.48
CA SER A 288 -10.90 9.77 5.69
C SER A 288 -10.56 10.62 6.94
N VAL A 289 -10.68 11.94 6.80
CA VAL A 289 -10.70 12.92 7.90
C VAL A 289 -12.16 13.13 8.38
N LEU A 290 -12.40 13.26 9.69
CA LEU A 290 -13.74 13.21 10.34
C LEU A 290 -14.33 14.59 10.70
N ASP A 291 -15.65 14.75 10.51
CA ASP A 291 -16.54 15.77 11.15
C ASP A 291 -17.05 15.30 12.54
N ALA A 292 -17.53 16.22 13.40
CA ALA A 292 -17.84 15.96 14.82
C ALA A 292 -19.31 16.26 15.26
N HIS A 293 -19.90 15.41 16.12
CA HIS A 293 -21.22 15.59 16.75
C HIS A 293 -21.29 15.05 18.20
N PHE A 294 -22.16 15.62 19.05
CA PHE A 294 -22.25 15.31 20.50
C PHE A 294 -23.59 14.64 20.92
N ARG A 295 -23.54 13.67 21.85
CA ARG A 295 -24.70 13.14 22.62
C ARG A 295 -24.31 12.68 24.04
N TRP A 296 -25.27 12.68 24.97
CA TRP A 296 -25.06 12.37 26.40
C TRP A 296 -26.00 11.25 26.93
N THR A 297 -25.49 10.32 27.74
CA THR A 297 -26.30 9.42 28.61
C THR A 297 -25.56 8.99 29.89
N ARG A 298 -26.24 9.11 31.04
CA ARG A 298 -25.97 8.57 32.40
C ARG A 298 -24.53 8.11 32.73
N GLY A 299 -23.77 8.99 33.39
CA GLY A 299 -22.56 8.64 34.15
C GLY A 299 -21.29 8.36 33.33
N ARG A 300 -21.37 8.50 32.01
CA ARG A 300 -20.26 8.34 31.08
C ARG A 300 -20.27 9.51 30.11
N ALA A 301 -19.21 10.31 30.10
CA ALA A 301 -19.01 11.30 29.05
C ALA A 301 -18.21 10.62 27.94
N THR A 302 -18.86 10.45 26.79
CA THR A 302 -18.27 9.82 25.60
C THR A 302 -18.33 10.83 24.48
N LEU A 303 -17.18 11.22 23.91
CA LEU A 303 -17.15 12.01 22.67
C LEU A 303 -17.04 11.01 21.53
N ASP A 304 -18.13 10.84 20.77
CA ASP A 304 -18.14 10.01 19.56
C ASP A 304 -17.76 10.86 18.34
N VAL A 305 -16.66 10.51 17.68
CA VAL A 305 -16.19 11.13 16.44
C VAL A 305 -16.37 10.11 15.31
N GLY A 306 -17.19 10.41 14.30
CA GLY A 306 -17.62 9.39 13.32
C GLY A 306 -18.69 9.85 12.33
N ASN A 307 -18.71 9.28 11.11
CA ASN A 307 -19.85 9.42 10.19
C ASN A 307 -20.91 8.33 10.46
N GLU A 308 -22.05 8.35 9.75
CA GLU A 308 -23.20 7.44 9.97
C GLU A 308 -22.86 5.94 9.95
N HIS A 309 -21.67 5.56 9.44
CA HIS A 309 -21.24 4.17 9.31
C HIS A 309 -20.18 3.74 10.34
N HIS A 310 -19.40 4.66 10.93
CA HIS A 310 -18.22 4.31 11.76
C HIS A 310 -18.08 5.21 13.00
N LYS A 311 -17.86 4.62 14.18
CA LYS A 311 -17.77 5.33 15.48
C LYS A 311 -16.36 5.23 16.07
N ALA A 312 -15.79 6.34 16.53
CA ALA A 312 -14.65 6.37 17.45
C ALA A 312 -15.10 7.03 18.76
N GLY A 313 -14.86 6.39 19.91
CA GLY A 313 -15.32 6.90 21.22
C GLY A 313 -14.16 7.35 22.11
N VAL A 314 -14.25 8.55 22.69
CA VAL A 314 -13.43 8.99 23.83
C VAL A 314 -14.06 8.45 25.11
N ASN A 315 -13.34 7.68 25.93
CA ASN A 315 -13.82 7.25 27.26
C ASN A 315 -13.26 8.17 28.35
N LEU A 316 -14.14 8.86 29.09
CA LEU A 316 -13.78 9.52 30.34
C LEU A 316 -14.12 8.59 31.52
N GLY A 317 -13.10 7.99 32.13
CA GLY A 317 -13.23 7.24 33.37
C GLY A 317 -13.11 8.18 34.57
N LEU A 318 -14.22 8.45 35.26
CA LEU A 318 -14.17 9.07 36.60
C LEU A 318 -14.03 7.96 37.66
N PRO A 319 -13.27 8.17 38.74
CA PRO A 319 -13.23 7.22 39.85
C PRO A 319 -14.63 6.98 40.42
N SER A 320 -14.89 5.76 40.87
CA SER A 320 -16.15 5.28 41.46
C SER A 320 -16.69 6.12 42.62
N ALA A 321 -15.89 7.05 43.15
CA ALA A 321 -16.20 7.90 44.30
C ALA A 321 -17.03 9.16 43.99
N LEU A 322 -17.32 9.46 42.70
CA LEU A 322 -18.13 10.62 42.29
C LEU A 322 -19.60 10.28 41.96
N ALA A 323 -20.05 9.05 42.22
CA ALA A 323 -21.45 8.66 42.08
C ALA A 323 -22.28 9.17 43.28
N VAL A 324 -22.74 10.43 43.21
CA VAL A 324 -23.71 10.94 44.19
C VAL A 324 -24.87 11.64 43.49
N GLY A 325 -26.08 11.11 43.69
CA GLY A 325 -27.34 11.87 43.68
C GLY A 325 -28.30 11.59 42.52
N ASP A 326 -29.45 11.00 42.84
CA ASP A 326 -30.60 10.77 41.96
C ASP A 326 -31.15 12.06 41.33
N ALA A 327 -30.75 12.40 40.10
CA ALA A 327 -31.51 13.31 39.25
C ALA A 327 -31.23 13.05 37.75
N ALA A 328 -32.27 12.59 37.03
CA ALA A 328 -32.23 12.42 35.59
C ALA A 328 -32.42 13.78 34.89
N TYR A 329 -31.35 14.37 34.35
CA TYR A 329 -31.43 15.50 33.43
C TYR A 329 -31.29 15.01 31.99
N THR A 330 -32.28 15.30 31.14
CA THR A 330 -32.27 15.04 29.69
C THR A 330 -32.04 16.34 28.94
N TYR A 331 -31.03 16.41 28.07
CA TYR A 331 -30.83 17.52 27.13
C TYR A 331 -30.73 16.97 25.69
N ALA A 332 -31.54 17.53 24.79
CA ALA A 332 -31.63 17.13 23.37
C ALA A 332 -31.29 18.29 22.41
N THR A 333 -30.31 18.02 21.54
CA THR A 333 -30.11 18.41 20.10
C THR A 333 -30.35 19.84 19.60
N LYS A 334 -29.29 20.48 19.07
CA LYS A 334 -28.86 20.62 17.64
C LYS A 334 -27.58 21.49 17.63
N ILE A 335 -26.61 21.28 16.74
CA ILE A 335 -26.25 22.20 15.65
C ILE A 335 -25.06 21.57 14.89
N GLY A 336 -25.10 21.67 13.57
CA GLY A 336 -23.95 21.49 12.68
C GLY A 336 -23.60 22.81 12.01
N ALA A 337 -22.41 22.80 11.38
CA ALA A 337 -21.78 23.84 10.58
C ALA A 337 -20.92 24.89 11.32
N SER A 338 -19.62 24.78 11.05
CA SER A 338 -18.54 25.75 11.25
C SER A 338 -18.09 26.04 12.68
N TYR A 339 -16.79 25.85 12.88
CA TYR A 339 -15.97 26.47 13.92
C TYR A 339 -16.42 27.90 14.23
N ALA A 340 -17.06 28.11 15.38
CA ALA A 340 -16.99 29.34 16.19
C ALA A 340 -17.73 29.14 17.52
N ALA A 341 -16.97 29.27 18.61
CA ALA A 341 -17.38 29.61 19.97
C ALA A 341 -18.02 28.54 20.90
N HIS A 342 -17.71 28.70 22.20
CA HIS A 342 -18.33 28.12 23.41
C HIS A 342 -17.74 26.77 23.89
N TRP A 343 -16.75 26.72 24.81
CA TRP A 343 -16.43 27.51 26.02
C TRP A 343 -17.30 27.29 27.27
N ASP A 344 -18.08 26.20 27.38
CA ASP A 344 -18.92 25.94 28.58
C ASP A 344 -18.76 24.55 29.24
N VAL A 345 -17.69 23.79 28.96
CA VAL A 345 -17.62 22.36 29.39
C VAL A 345 -16.58 22.08 30.50
N LEU A 346 -16.19 23.08 31.27
CA LEU A 346 -15.29 22.88 32.43
C LEU A 346 -15.91 23.42 33.74
N GLU A 347 -16.49 22.47 34.49
CA GLU A 347 -16.90 22.45 35.91
C GLU A 347 -18.07 23.32 36.45
N PRO A 348 -18.95 22.76 37.32
CA PRO A 348 -19.85 23.52 38.20
C PRO A 348 -19.19 24.42 39.26
N ALA A 349 -17.86 24.43 39.36
CA ALA A 349 -17.13 25.51 40.01
C ALA A 349 -17.08 26.79 39.14
N VAL A 350 -17.45 26.70 37.85
CA VAL A 350 -17.66 27.82 36.92
C VAL A 350 -19.11 28.33 36.94
N LEU A 351 -20.05 27.58 37.54
CA LEU A 351 -21.47 27.95 37.66
C LEU A 351 -21.78 29.07 38.69
N GLY A 352 -20.76 29.70 39.28
CA GLY A 352 -20.94 30.66 40.39
C GLY A 352 -21.29 32.11 40.01
N TYR A 353 -21.28 32.47 38.72
CA TYR A 353 -21.51 33.86 38.30
C TYR A 353 -22.41 33.92 37.06
N LEU A 354 -23.69 34.28 37.24
CA LEU A 354 -24.56 35.15 36.40
C LEU A 354 -26.06 34.76 36.48
N PRO A 355 -26.99 35.72 36.28
CA PRO A 355 -28.09 35.98 37.21
C PRO A 355 -29.39 35.22 36.89
N ILE A 356 -30.05 34.78 37.96
CA ILE A 356 -31.36 34.13 37.95
C ILE A 356 -32.43 35.15 37.53
N LYS A 357 -33.16 34.91 36.42
CA LYS A 357 -34.48 35.52 36.21
C LYS A 357 -35.55 34.58 36.74
N VAL A 358 -36.18 34.99 37.83
CA VAL A 358 -37.27 34.27 38.49
C VAL A 358 -38.47 34.17 37.53
N PRO A 359 -39.09 32.98 37.35
CA PRO A 359 -40.26 32.82 36.48
C PRO A 359 -41.48 33.55 37.05
N LYS A 360 -42.24 34.24 36.19
CA LYS A 360 -43.58 34.74 36.56
C LYS A 360 -44.53 33.58 36.79
N ALA A 361 -45.22 33.58 37.93
CA ALA A 361 -46.23 32.59 38.29
C ALA A 361 -47.38 32.57 37.27
N SER A 362 -47.75 31.37 36.82
CA SER A 362 -48.97 31.14 36.03
C SER A 362 -50.20 31.27 36.93
N LYS A 363 -51.18 32.08 36.52
CA LYS A 363 -52.55 31.94 37.05
C LYS A 363 -53.14 30.62 36.52
N LYS A 364 -53.86 29.95 37.43
CA LYS A 364 -54.42 28.59 37.34
C LYS A 364 -54.98 28.18 35.98
#